data_AF-A0A2X0MMT2-F1
#
_entry.id   AF-A0A2X0MMT2-F1
#
_cell.length_a   1.000
_cell.length_b   1.000
_cell.length_c   1.000
_cell.angle_alpha   90.00
_cell.angle_beta   90.00
_cell.angle_gamma   90.00
#
_symmetry.space_group_name_H-M   'P 1'
#
loop_
_entity.id
_entity.type
_entity.pdbx_description
1 polymer ?
#
loop_
_entity_poly.entity_id
_entity_poly.type
_entity_poly.pdbx_seq_one_letter_code
_entity_poly.pdbx_strand_id
1 'polypeptide(L)'
;MLLSSLYVLLALRVTPSLAFFQNFFHQQEPQKPIVFSYVQEFQRVDCQLGYTCPGTLACVANPSECPCPHEGIDVKCRLPGAKDGEYVCVRDCAKVRASLKI
;
A
#
# COMPACT_ATOMS: atom_id res chain seq x y z
N MET A 1 -20.79 -31.14 -59.44
CA MET A 1 -19.41 -30.58 -59.38
C MET A 1 -19.41 -29.09 -59.04
N LEU A 2 -20.26 -28.25 -59.63
CA LEU A 2 -20.37 -26.82 -59.26
C LEU A 2 -20.94 -26.61 -57.84
N LEU A 3 -21.97 -27.38 -57.46
CA LEU A 3 -22.57 -27.34 -56.11
C LEU A 3 -21.60 -27.77 -55.00
N SER A 4 -20.77 -28.80 -55.25
CA SER A 4 -19.72 -29.22 -54.31
C SER A 4 -18.62 -28.18 -54.20
N SER A 5 -18.25 -27.52 -55.31
CA SER A 5 -17.27 -26.44 -55.30
C SER A 5 -17.78 -25.19 -54.57
N LEU A 6 -19.07 -24.86 -54.71
CA LEU A 6 -19.70 -23.73 -54.01
C LEU A 6 -19.77 -23.98 -52.51
N TYR A 7 -20.07 -25.21 -52.09
CA TYR A 7 -20.13 -25.61 -50.68
C TYR A 7 -18.76 -25.52 -50.00
N VAL A 8 -17.69 -25.96 -50.67
CA VAL A 8 -16.31 -25.87 -50.16
C VAL A 8 -15.85 -24.41 -50.03
N LEU A 9 -16.20 -23.53 -50.98
CA LEU A 9 -15.88 -22.10 -50.92
C LEU A 9 -16.66 -21.37 -49.82
N LEU A 10 -17.92 -21.76 -49.57
CA LEU A 10 -18.74 -21.17 -48.50
C LEU A 10 -18.21 -21.56 -47.11
N ALA A 11 -17.78 -22.82 -46.93
CA ALA A 11 -17.20 -23.30 -45.68
C ALA A 11 -15.85 -22.64 -45.36
N LEU A 12 -15.05 -22.31 -46.38
CA LEU A 12 -13.72 -21.67 -46.20
C LEU A 12 -13.80 -20.18 -45.80
N ARG A 13 -14.97 -19.55 -45.91
CA ARG A 13 -15.18 -18.14 -45.52
C ARG A 13 -15.64 -17.98 -44.07
N VAL A 14 -15.85 -19.08 -43.35
CA VAL A 14 -16.32 -19.05 -41.97
C VAL A 14 -15.14 -19.30 -41.02
N THR A 15 -14.59 -18.17 -40.54
CA THR A 15 -13.87 -17.96 -39.25
C THR A 15 -12.35 -18.25 -39.23
N PRO A 16 -11.52 -17.48 -38.48
CA PRO A 16 -11.73 -17.12 -37.07
C PRO A 16 -11.42 -15.67 -36.69
N SER A 17 -12.46 -14.86 -36.44
CA SER A 17 -12.32 -13.66 -35.57
C SER A 17 -12.00 -14.05 -34.12
N LEU A 18 -12.24 -15.31 -33.73
CA LEU A 18 -11.98 -15.87 -32.40
C LEU A 18 -10.48 -15.92 -32.03
N ALA A 19 -9.59 -16.10 -33.02
CA ALA A 19 -8.14 -16.16 -32.78
C ALA A 19 -7.55 -14.79 -32.42
N PHE A 20 -8.14 -13.71 -32.94
CA PHE A 20 -7.72 -12.33 -32.63
C PHE A 20 -8.09 -11.94 -31.18
N PHE A 21 -9.30 -12.30 -30.72
CA PHE A 21 -9.72 -12.02 -29.35
C PHE A 21 -8.86 -12.76 -28.31
N GLN A 22 -8.52 -14.03 -28.55
CA GLN A 22 -7.66 -14.78 -27.62
C GLN A 22 -6.29 -14.12 -27.44
N ASN A 23 -5.71 -13.56 -28.50
CA ASN A 23 -4.41 -12.89 -28.40
C ASN A 23 -4.47 -11.55 -27.65
N PHE A 24 -5.64 -10.89 -27.62
CA PHE A 24 -5.85 -9.63 -26.87
C PHE A 24 -5.94 -9.86 -25.36
N PHE A 25 -6.53 -10.97 -24.91
CA PHE A 25 -6.67 -11.28 -23.48
C PHE A 25 -5.38 -11.81 -22.83
N HIS A 26 -4.43 -12.32 -23.61
CA HIS A 26 -3.15 -12.84 -23.09
C HIS A 26 -2.11 -11.75 -22.77
N GLN A 27 -2.33 -10.49 -23.13
CA GLN A 27 -1.38 -9.39 -22.86
C GLN A 27 -1.68 -8.59 -21.58
N GLN A 28 -2.73 -8.92 -20.83
CA GLN A 28 -2.90 -8.36 -19.49
C GLN A 28 -2.14 -9.25 -18.50
N GLU A 29 -0.83 -9.02 -18.39
CA GLU A 29 -0.11 -9.40 -17.18
C GLU A 29 -0.88 -8.76 -16.01
N PRO A 30 -1.37 -9.53 -15.03
CA PRO A 30 -2.02 -8.95 -13.88
C PRO A 30 -0.95 -8.15 -13.15
N GLN A 31 -0.99 -6.83 -13.33
CA GLN A 31 -0.23 -5.90 -12.50
C GLN A 31 -0.69 -6.15 -11.08
N LYS A 32 0.03 -7.00 -10.36
CA LYS A 32 -0.29 -7.42 -9.01
C LYS A 32 -0.45 -6.11 -8.23
N PRO A 33 -1.66 -5.76 -7.75
CA PRO A 33 -1.79 -4.57 -6.95
C PRO A 33 -0.79 -4.74 -5.80
N ILE A 34 0.08 -3.76 -5.61
CA ILE A 34 0.95 -3.72 -4.45
C ILE A 34 0.01 -3.47 -3.27
N VAL A 35 -0.57 -4.55 -2.73
CA VAL A 35 -1.39 -4.51 -1.53
C VAL A 35 -0.40 -4.40 -0.38
N PHE A 36 -0.09 -3.16 0.00
CA PHE A 36 0.72 -2.89 1.17
C PHE A 36 -0.07 -3.28 2.41
N SER A 37 0.23 -4.45 2.97
CA SER A 37 -0.35 -4.91 4.22
C SER A 37 0.54 -4.46 5.37
N TYR A 38 0.14 -3.38 6.04
CA TYR A 38 0.87 -2.81 7.18
C TYR A 38 1.23 -3.88 8.24
N VAL A 39 0.28 -4.75 8.58
CA VAL A 39 0.48 -5.81 9.59
C VAL A 39 1.58 -6.77 9.16
N GLN A 40 1.60 -7.12 7.88
CA GLN A 40 2.55 -8.08 7.33
C GLN A 40 3.96 -7.48 7.25
N GLU A 41 4.06 -6.18 6.97
CA GLU A 41 5.34 -5.48 6.96
C GLU A 41 5.87 -5.25 8.37
N PHE A 42 5.01 -4.86 9.32
CA PHE A 42 5.36 -4.73 10.74
C PHE A 42 5.91 -6.04 11.33
N GLN A 43 5.32 -7.18 10.97
CA GLN A 43 5.80 -8.50 11.38
C GLN A 43 7.16 -8.90 10.77
N ARG A 44 7.55 -8.31 9.65
CA ARG A 44 8.83 -8.59 8.98
C ARG A 44 10.00 -7.77 9.53
N VAL A 45 9.71 -6.65 10.19
CA VAL A 45 10.76 -5.77 10.71
C VAL A 45 11.31 -6.34 12.01
N ASP A 46 12.54 -6.87 11.95
CA ASP A 46 13.30 -7.34 13.09
C ASP A 46 14.26 -6.22 13.56
N CYS A 47 13.86 -5.49 14.61
CA CYS A 47 14.67 -4.43 15.19
C CYS A 47 15.62 -5.00 16.25
N GLN A 48 16.91 -5.12 15.92
CA GLN A 48 17.94 -5.51 16.90
C GLN A 48 18.10 -4.49 18.05
N LEU A 49 17.72 -3.24 17.80
CA LEU A 49 17.85 -2.11 18.73
C LEU A 49 16.75 -2.04 19.81
N GLY A 50 15.72 -2.89 19.73
CA GLY A 50 14.72 -3.04 20.79
C GLY A 50 13.28 -2.86 20.32
N TYR A 51 12.91 -1.67 19.83
CA TYR A 51 11.51 -1.32 19.57
C TYR A 51 11.24 -0.92 18.11
N THR A 52 10.18 -1.51 17.53
CA THR A 52 9.67 -1.16 16.19
C THR A 52 8.54 -0.14 16.29
N CYS A 53 8.74 1.04 15.70
CA CYS A 53 7.75 2.10 15.70
C CYS A 53 6.53 1.72 14.85
N PRO A 54 5.31 1.71 15.40
CA PRO A 54 4.13 1.30 14.64
C PRO A 54 3.79 2.28 13.52
N GLY A 55 4.02 3.59 13.68
CA GLY A 55 3.67 4.57 12.64
C GLY A 55 4.59 4.55 11.42
N THR A 56 5.86 4.20 11.60
CA THR A 56 6.93 4.43 10.61
C THR A 56 7.77 3.20 10.30
N LEU A 57 7.59 2.11 11.06
CA LEU A 57 8.44 0.92 11.01
C LEU A 57 9.92 1.18 11.33
N ALA A 58 10.24 2.35 11.90
CA ALA A 58 11.59 2.70 12.33
C ALA A 58 12.01 1.88 13.57
N CYS A 59 13.28 1.51 13.63
CA CYS A 59 13.87 0.85 14.80
C CYS A 59 14.48 1.89 15.74
N VAL A 60 14.04 1.89 16.99
CA VAL A 60 14.55 2.79 18.04
C VAL A 60 14.77 2.03 19.35
N ALA A 61 15.51 2.63 20.28
CA ALA A 61 15.75 2.04 21.59
C ALA A 61 14.49 2.09 22.48
N ASN A 62 13.78 3.23 22.45
CA ASN A 62 12.61 3.47 23.29
C ASN A 62 11.41 3.94 22.45
N PRO A 63 10.17 3.57 22.81
CA PRO A 63 8.97 4.05 22.11
C PRO A 63 8.88 5.59 22.03
N SER A 64 9.38 6.27 23.06
CA SER A 64 9.44 7.73 23.15
C SER A 64 10.39 8.39 22.16
N GLU A 65 11.18 7.63 21.40
CA GLU A 65 12.11 8.11 20.36
C GLU A 65 11.52 7.99 18.96
N CYS A 66 10.39 7.28 18.79
CA CYS A 66 9.78 7.07 17.48
C CYS A 66 9.47 8.39 16.74
N PRO A 67 9.81 8.47 15.43
CA PRO A 67 9.44 9.62 14.61
C PRO A 67 7.93 9.65 14.33
N CYS A 68 7.41 10.83 13.98
CA CYS A 68 6.01 10.97 13.57
C CYS A 68 5.81 10.43 12.14
N PRO A 69 4.66 9.79 11.84
CA PRO A 69 4.42 9.13 10.56
C PRO A 69 4.37 10.09 9.36
N HIS A 70 3.88 11.32 9.56
CA HIS A 70 3.82 12.33 8.51
C HIS A 70 4.98 13.32 8.65
N GLU A 71 6.14 12.94 8.13
CA GLU A 71 7.33 13.79 8.14
C GLU A 71 7.08 15.15 7.47
N GLY A 72 7.56 16.23 8.11
CA GLY A 72 7.39 17.60 7.61
C GLY A 72 5.99 18.20 7.80
N ILE A 73 4.98 17.41 8.18
CA ILE A 73 3.61 17.88 8.43
C ILE A 73 3.31 17.86 9.92
N ASP A 74 3.57 16.72 10.57
CA ASP A 74 3.33 16.53 11.99
C ASP A 74 4.61 16.74 12.80
N VAL A 75 4.48 17.41 13.94
CA VAL A 75 5.54 17.60 14.91
C VAL A 75 5.28 16.76 16.16
N LYS A 76 6.36 16.27 16.77
CA LYS A 76 6.33 15.48 18.00
C LYS A 76 6.16 16.39 19.22
N CYS A 77 5.02 16.31 19.87
CA CYS A 77 4.68 17.13 21.03
C CYS A 77 4.66 16.29 22.30
N ARG A 78 5.54 16.59 23.26
CA ARG A 78 5.48 16.00 24.59
C ARG A 78 4.25 16.51 25.34
N LEU A 79 3.55 15.59 25.99
CA LEU A 79 2.37 15.91 26.80
C LEU A 79 2.82 16.48 28.16
N PRO A 80 2.30 17.64 28.61
CA PRO A 80 2.56 18.15 29.95
C PRO A 80 1.94 17.23 31.01
N GLY A 81 2.71 16.88 32.05
CA GLY A 81 2.25 16.01 33.15
C GLY A 81 2.31 14.51 32.88
N ALA A 82 2.62 14.10 31.65
CA ALA A 82 2.93 12.72 31.34
C ALA A 82 4.22 12.25 32.02
N LYS A 83 4.24 10.99 32.47
CA LYS A 83 5.51 10.32 32.83
C LYS A 83 6.39 10.18 31.59
N ASP A 84 7.70 10.08 31.80
CA ASP A 84 8.71 10.20 30.75
C ASP A 84 8.36 9.46 29.46
N GLY A 85 8.25 10.24 28.39
CA GLY A 85 8.22 9.72 27.03
C GLY A 85 6.86 9.66 26.35
N GLU A 86 5.75 10.07 26.98
CA GLU A 86 4.49 10.20 26.23
C GLU A 86 4.51 11.43 25.34
N TYR A 87 4.09 11.22 24.09
CA TYR A 87 4.04 12.25 23.07
C TYR A 87 2.86 12.02 22.15
N VAL A 88 2.48 13.06 21.43
CA VAL A 88 1.51 13.00 20.34
C VAL A 88 2.11 13.62 19.09
N CYS A 89 1.73 13.11 17.92
CA CYS A 89 2.06 13.70 16.65
C CYS A 89 0.90 14.60 16.21
N VAL A 90 1.14 15.89 16.09
CA VAL A 90 0.14 16.88 15.67
C VAL A 90 0.79 17.95 14.82
N ARG A 91 0.00 18.68 14.04
CA ARG A 91 0.49 19.83 13.27
C ARG A 91 0.94 21.02 14.12
N ASP A 92 0.44 21.14 15.35
CA ASP A 92 0.74 22.27 16.22
C ASP A 92 0.69 21.89 17.71
N CYS A 93 1.85 21.92 18.38
CA CYS A 93 1.96 21.65 19.82
C CYS A 93 1.28 22.72 20.68
N ALA A 94 1.09 23.95 20.19
CA ALA A 94 0.44 25.01 20.95
C ALA A 94 -1.02 24.67 21.24
N LYS A 95 -1.72 24.08 20.27
CA LYS A 95 -3.11 23.60 20.45
C LYS A 95 -3.19 22.50 21.50
N VAL A 96 -2.30 21.52 21.45
CA VAL A 96 -2.24 20.44 22.44
C VAL A 96 -2.01 20.97 23.84
N ARG A 97 -1.04 21.89 24.02
CA ARG A 97 -0.77 22.52 25.33
C ARG A 97 -1.95 23.36 25.82
N ALA A 98 -2.64 24.06 24.92
CA ALA A 98 -3.82 24.85 25.28
C ALA A 98 -4.98 23.95 25.74
N SER A 99 -5.17 22.79 25.12
CA SER A 99 -6.21 21.81 25.48
C SER A 99 -5.90 21.03 26.76
N LEU A 100 -4.63 20.94 27.17
CA LEU A 100 -4.18 20.23 28.37
C LEU A 100 -3.96 21.16 29.58
N LYS A 101 -4.36 22.43 29.51
CA LYS A 101 -4.45 23.30 30.69
C LYS A 101 -5.50 22.73 31.64
N ILE A 102 -5.05 21.89 32.57
CA ILE A 102 -5.74 21.55 33.82
C ILE A 102 -5.42 22.65 34.83
#